data_AF-A0A5E4EUQ5-F1
#
_entry.id   AF-A0A5E4EUQ5-F1
#
_cell.length_a   1.000
_cell.length_b   1.000
_cell.length_c   1.000
_cell.angle_alpha   90.00
_cell.angle_beta   90.00
_cell.angle_gamma   90.00
#
_symmetry.space_group_name_H-M   'P 1'
#
loop_
_entity.id
_entity.type
_entity.pdbx_description
1 polymer ?
#
loop_
_entity_poly.entity_id
_entity_poly.type
_entity_poly.pdbx_seq_one_letter_code
_entity_poly.pdbx_strand_id
1 'polypeptide(L)'
;MGVGGKFWDLLKPYARHEGFDFLRNKRVAVDLSFWLVQHETAIKDRARSPHLRLTFFRTINLFSKFGAFPVFVVDGSPSPLKSEARIARFFRSSGIDSSSLPVAGDGASVERNSTFTKYIQECVELLELLGMPVVKAKGEAEALCAQLDAEGHVDACITSDSDAFLFGAKCVIKTFQSNSKEPFQCYYMSDIEAGLGLKRKHLIAISLLVGNDYYLNGVQGIGLDTALRIAQTFSEDEILNRLREIGNGDASLLQGEIRSVDDSVPSPDESSLKRKFSHCSFCGHPGSKRTHFKSSCEYCSSTMGEGCMKKSEGFKCSCSSCDMDRKEKEQKKQDNWQLKVLSKIALEPNFPNDAIIEMYLCNSHGYFTENDGPCISWENPKTEMVVDFLAYHQLWEPSYIRRRMLPMLSTIFLREMAKDPLKSLLYGQYEFDSIDRLKIRYGHQFYVVKWKKSTPSLGCVSCTAPPEESNVQQDDVVEVDESINPFDESDVPRIDINNGCCFLLTDENMDLVHAAFPEEVDRFLQEKELKELKRRKTEKPETAGSRGVQLNITEFYRSAKVYETEPGEILTKKTEPGEILSSQRAETSKEKRKPSSSNLPKSVRRRLLFD
;
A
#
# COMPACT_ATOMS: atom_id res chain seq x y z
N MET A 1 8.08 -3.52 -6.62
CA MET A 1 7.99 -2.44 -7.61
C MET A 1 8.46 -1.17 -6.93
N GLY A 2 9.28 -0.40 -7.64
CA GLY A 2 9.91 0.82 -7.15
C GLY A 2 11.25 0.61 -6.45
N VAL A 3 11.45 1.29 -5.32
CA VAL A 3 12.70 1.32 -4.57
C VAL A 3 13.03 -0.06 -3.98
N GLY A 4 14.27 -0.49 -4.18
CA GLY A 4 14.80 -1.76 -3.70
C GLY A 4 14.93 -1.86 -2.18
N GLY A 5 15.43 -3.01 -1.71
CA GLY A 5 15.81 -3.19 -0.30
C GLY A 5 14.66 -3.21 0.71
N LYS A 6 13.44 -3.55 0.27
CA LYS A 6 12.21 -3.56 1.10
C LYS A 6 11.84 -2.17 1.64
N PHE A 7 11.93 -1.16 0.79
CA PHE A 7 11.64 0.23 1.14
C PHE A 7 10.29 0.45 1.86
N TRP A 8 9.24 -0.29 1.46
CA TRP A 8 7.95 -0.24 2.18
C TRP A 8 8.02 -0.66 3.65
N ASP A 9 8.95 -1.54 4.04
CA ASP A 9 9.11 -1.94 5.44
C ASP A 9 9.70 -0.80 6.28
N LEU A 10 10.56 0.04 5.68
CA LEU A 10 11.05 1.28 6.31
C LEU A 10 9.92 2.29 6.51
N LEU A 11 9.01 2.41 5.55
CA LEU A 11 7.89 3.36 5.64
C LEU A 11 6.76 2.87 6.56
N LYS A 12 6.61 1.56 6.75
CA LYS A 12 5.50 0.93 7.47
C LYS A 12 5.16 1.56 8.84
N PRO A 13 6.12 1.96 9.68
CA PRO A 13 5.82 2.63 10.96
C PRO A 13 5.11 3.99 10.82
N TYR A 14 5.21 4.62 9.65
CA TYR A 14 4.63 5.94 9.34
C TYR A 14 3.31 5.82 8.55
N ALA A 15 2.76 4.61 8.39
CA ALA A 15 1.49 4.40 7.75
C ALA A 15 0.33 4.86 8.66
N ARG A 16 -0.57 5.69 8.14
CA ARG A 16 -1.87 5.95 8.74
C ARG A 16 -2.88 4.91 8.27
N HIS A 17 -3.67 4.41 9.22
CA HIS A 17 -4.76 3.49 8.93
C HIS A 17 -6.06 4.29 8.95
N GLU A 18 -6.43 4.81 7.79
CA GLU A 18 -7.55 5.72 7.62
C GLU A 18 -8.86 4.93 7.47
N GLY A 19 -9.92 5.39 8.14
CA GLY A 19 -11.21 4.70 8.13
C GLY A 19 -11.91 4.70 6.76
N PHE A 20 -13.03 4.00 6.67
CA PHE A 20 -13.87 3.88 5.47
C PHE A 20 -14.25 5.23 4.83
N ASP A 21 -14.45 6.26 5.66
CA ASP A 21 -14.92 7.58 5.23
C ASP A 21 -13.83 8.45 4.63
N PHE A 22 -12.58 8.00 4.70
CA PHE A 22 -11.41 8.77 4.29
C PHE A 22 -11.48 9.29 2.86
N LEU A 23 -12.04 8.48 1.95
CA LEU A 23 -12.13 8.78 0.53
C LEU A 23 -13.39 9.57 0.14
N ARG A 24 -14.29 9.83 1.10
CA ARG A 24 -15.53 10.57 0.82
C ARG A 24 -15.21 11.94 0.27
N ASN A 25 -15.82 12.26 -0.87
CA ASN A 25 -15.67 13.53 -1.58
C ASN A 25 -14.23 13.88 -2.00
N LYS A 26 -13.30 12.91 -1.97
CA LYS A 26 -11.93 13.10 -2.45
C LYS A 26 -11.78 12.68 -3.89
N ARG A 27 -10.97 13.43 -4.63
CA ARG A 27 -10.48 13.07 -5.96
C ARG A 27 -9.27 12.17 -5.78
N VAL A 28 -9.24 11.04 -6.48
CA VAL A 28 -8.20 10.02 -6.26
C VAL A 28 -7.64 9.56 -7.60
N ALA A 29 -6.34 9.75 -7.81
CA ALA A 29 -5.66 9.18 -8.97
C ALA A 29 -5.48 7.68 -8.77
N VAL A 30 -5.78 6.88 -9.80
CA VAL A 30 -5.66 5.43 -9.76
C VAL A 30 -4.73 4.98 -10.89
N ASP A 31 -3.63 4.33 -10.51
CA ASP A 31 -2.74 3.67 -11.45
C ASP A 31 -3.41 2.41 -12.02
N LEU A 32 -3.93 2.50 -13.26
CA LEU A 32 -4.70 1.43 -13.88
C LEU A 32 -3.81 0.22 -14.21
N SER A 33 -2.57 0.46 -14.64
CA SER A 33 -1.63 -0.60 -14.99
C SER A 33 -1.29 -1.45 -13.78
N PHE A 34 -0.99 -0.81 -12.64
CA PHE A 34 -0.80 -1.51 -11.38
C PHE A 34 -2.07 -2.26 -10.96
N TRP A 35 -3.25 -1.63 -11.10
CA TRP A 35 -4.50 -2.25 -10.72
C TRP A 35 -4.73 -3.57 -11.48
N LEU A 36 -4.41 -3.61 -12.77
CA LEU A 36 -4.48 -4.81 -13.61
C LEU A 36 -3.47 -5.90 -13.24
N VAL A 37 -2.20 -5.54 -13.00
CA VAL A 37 -1.17 -6.54 -12.66
C VAL A 37 -1.48 -7.24 -11.33
N GLN A 38 -2.01 -6.51 -10.34
CA GLN A 38 -2.43 -7.09 -9.07
C GLN A 38 -3.53 -8.17 -9.24
N HIS A 39 -4.25 -8.17 -10.36
CA HIS A 39 -5.35 -9.08 -10.64
C HIS A 39 -4.93 -10.45 -11.17
N GLU A 40 -3.91 -10.50 -12.04
CA GLU A 40 -3.41 -11.79 -12.56
C GLU A 40 -2.90 -12.69 -11.44
N THR A 41 -2.36 -12.10 -10.37
CA THR A 41 -1.97 -12.82 -9.15
C THR A 41 -3.13 -13.22 -8.25
N ALA A 42 -4.29 -12.55 -8.33
CA ALA A 42 -5.40 -12.71 -7.40
C ALA A 42 -6.54 -13.60 -7.90
N ILE A 43 -6.79 -13.65 -9.21
CA ILE A 43 -7.86 -14.47 -9.79
C ILE A 43 -7.30 -15.76 -10.38
N LYS A 44 -7.62 -16.89 -9.73
CA LYS A 44 -7.35 -18.24 -10.26
C LYS A 44 -8.23 -18.51 -11.49
N ASP A 45 -7.61 -18.69 -12.66
CA ASP A 45 -7.96 -19.43 -13.91
C ASP A 45 -9.43 -19.72 -14.33
N ARG A 46 -10.46 -19.14 -13.70
CA ARG A 46 -11.88 -19.50 -13.92
C ARG A 46 -12.81 -18.31 -14.21
N ALA A 47 -12.34 -17.07 -14.17
CA ALA A 47 -13.17 -15.90 -14.49
C ALA A 47 -12.94 -15.43 -15.93
N ARG A 48 -14.01 -15.16 -16.66
CA ARG A 48 -13.95 -14.56 -18.01
C ARG A 48 -13.56 -13.08 -17.90
N SER A 49 -12.60 -12.65 -18.71
CA SER A 49 -12.12 -11.26 -18.77
C SER A 49 -11.98 -10.63 -17.37
N PRO A 50 -11.13 -11.18 -16.48
CA PRO A 50 -11.07 -10.81 -15.07
C PRO A 50 -10.77 -9.32 -14.88
N HIS A 51 -9.94 -8.73 -15.74
CA HIS A 51 -9.62 -7.30 -15.78
C HIS A 51 -10.88 -6.43 -15.85
N LEU A 52 -11.81 -6.73 -16.77
CA LEU A 52 -13.06 -5.97 -16.91
C LEU A 52 -13.98 -6.14 -15.71
N ARG A 53 -14.14 -7.37 -15.21
CA ARG A 53 -14.99 -7.65 -14.04
C ARG A 53 -14.53 -6.83 -12.84
N LEU A 54 -13.23 -6.80 -12.60
CA LEU A 54 -12.66 -6.11 -11.44
C LEU A 54 -12.68 -4.60 -11.61
N THR A 55 -12.31 -4.08 -12.78
CA THR A 55 -12.42 -2.65 -13.10
C THR A 55 -13.85 -2.17 -12.84
N PHE A 56 -14.87 -2.91 -13.29
CA PHE A 56 -16.27 -2.60 -13.04
C PHE A 56 -16.60 -2.50 -11.54
N PHE A 57 -16.37 -3.57 -10.77
CA PHE A 57 -16.75 -3.59 -9.35
C PHE A 57 -15.94 -2.63 -8.50
N ARG A 58 -14.62 -2.52 -8.73
CA ARG A 58 -13.75 -1.61 -8.00
C ARG A 58 -14.13 -0.15 -8.27
N THR A 59 -14.45 0.20 -9.52
CA THR A 59 -14.91 1.55 -9.88
C THR A 59 -16.23 1.88 -9.21
N ILE A 60 -17.22 0.99 -9.29
CA ILE A 60 -18.53 1.20 -8.64
C ILE A 60 -18.35 1.39 -7.14
N ASN A 61 -17.56 0.54 -6.49
CA ASN A 61 -17.34 0.65 -5.05
C ASN A 61 -16.55 1.91 -4.67
N LEU A 62 -15.51 2.27 -5.43
CA LEU A 62 -14.73 3.48 -5.18
C LEU A 62 -15.61 4.74 -5.28
N PHE A 63 -16.50 4.77 -6.26
CA PHE A 63 -17.41 5.90 -6.49
C PHE A 63 -18.58 5.95 -5.51
N SER A 64 -19.33 4.86 -5.36
CA SER A 64 -20.58 4.82 -4.59
C SER A 64 -20.37 4.47 -3.12
N LYS A 65 -19.70 3.35 -2.84
CA LYS A 65 -19.47 2.87 -1.47
C LYS A 65 -18.53 3.79 -0.69
N PHE A 66 -17.39 4.17 -1.28
CA PHE A 66 -16.40 5.03 -0.62
C PHE A 66 -16.61 6.53 -0.88
N GLY A 67 -17.53 6.88 -1.78
CA GLY A 67 -17.85 8.28 -2.08
C GLY A 67 -16.72 9.06 -2.76
N ALA A 68 -15.76 8.38 -3.39
CA ALA A 68 -14.62 9.02 -4.05
C ALA A 68 -14.98 9.54 -5.45
N PHE A 69 -14.06 10.31 -6.02
CA PHE A 69 -14.06 10.79 -7.40
C PHE A 69 -12.78 10.28 -8.10
N PRO A 70 -12.80 9.07 -8.68
CA PRO A 70 -11.59 8.47 -9.23
C PRO A 70 -11.19 9.12 -10.56
N VAL A 71 -9.87 9.25 -10.77
CA VAL A 71 -9.22 9.66 -12.01
C VAL A 71 -8.26 8.56 -12.40
N PHE A 72 -8.48 7.93 -13.55
CA PHE A 72 -7.69 6.78 -13.96
C PHE A 72 -6.48 7.22 -14.78
N VAL A 73 -5.32 6.72 -14.42
CA VAL A 73 -4.05 7.03 -15.10
C VAL A 73 -3.55 5.79 -15.81
N VAL A 74 -3.34 5.92 -17.12
CA VAL A 74 -2.79 4.87 -17.99
C VAL A 74 -1.36 5.19 -18.32
N ASP A 75 -0.49 4.18 -18.34
CA ASP A 75 0.89 4.39 -18.73
C ASP A 75 1.05 4.87 -20.18
N GLY A 76 2.06 5.70 -20.39
CA GLY A 76 2.63 6.05 -21.68
C GLY A 76 3.75 5.10 -22.12
N SER A 77 4.69 5.58 -22.91
CA SER A 77 5.80 4.76 -23.40
C SER A 77 6.88 4.65 -22.32
N PRO A 78 7.35 3.43 -21.96
CA PRO A 78 8.41 3.28 -20.97
C PRO A 78 9.71 3.93 -21.47
N SER A 79 10.51 4.46 -20.56
CA SER A 79 11.84 4.98 -20.90
C SER A 79 12.78 3.85 -21.38
N PRO A 80 13.84 4.15 -22.14
CA PRO A 80 14.84 3.15 -22.53
C PRO A 80 15.45 2.42 -21.32
N LEU A 81 15.75 3.15 -20.25
CA LEU A 81 16.27 2.61 -19.00
C LEU A 81 15.30 1.61 -18.34
N LYS A 82 14.00 1.95 -18.28
CA LYS A 82 12.98 1.04 -17.75
C LYS A 82 12.85 -0.22 -18.60
N SER A 83 12.90 -0.07 -19.92
CA SER A 83 12.81 -1.19 -20.86
C SER A 83 13.99 -2.15 -20.69
N GLU A 84 15.20 -1.62 -20.59
CA GLU A 84 16.42 -2.41 -20.33
C GLU A 84 16.34 -3.12 -18.97
N ALA A 85 15.90 -2.42 -17.92
CA ALA A 85 15.73 -2.99 -16.58
C ALA A 85 14.69 -4.13 -16.56
N ARG A 86 13.56 -3.99 -17.26
CA ARG A 86 12.56 -5.07 -17.39
C ARG A 86 13.15 -6.29 -18.09
N ILE A 87 13.89 -6.08 -19.19
CA ILE A 87 14.58 -7.17 -19.89
C ILE A 87 15.56 -7.87 -18.93
N ALA A 88 16.37 -7.11 -18.20
CA ALA A 88 17.34 -7.67 -17.26
C ALA A 88 16.66 -8.46 -16.11
N ARG A 89 15.54 -7.98 -15.58
CA ARG A 89 14.73 -8.70 -14.57
C ARG A 89 14.25 -10.04 -15.11
N PHE A 90 13.70 -10.04 -16.32
CA PHE A 90 13.20 -11.24 -16.97
C PHE A 90 14.28 -12.31 -17.16
N PHE A 91 15.48 -11.92 -17.60
CA PHE A 91 16.59 -12.87 -17.75
C PHE A 91 17.03 -13.44 -16.39
N ARG A 92 17.08 -12.61 -15.34
CA ARG A 92 17.39 -13.04 -13.97
C ARG A 92 16.36 -14.02 -13.42
N SER A 93 15.06 -13.76 -13.61
CA SER A 93 13.99 -14.65 -13.15
C SER A 93 13.92 -15.95 -13.95
N SER A 94 14.28 -15.92 -15.24
CA SER A 94 14.26 -17.09 -16.12
C SER A 94 15.48 -18.02 -15.98
N GLY A 95 16.51 -17.63 -15.23
CA GLY A 95 17.74 -18.41 -15.06
C GLY A 95 18.57 -18.57 -16.34
N ILE A 96 18.35 -17.70 -17.34
CA ILE A 96 19.09 -17.67 -18.60
C ILE A 96 20.30 -16.75 -18.41
N ASP A 97 21.49 -17.18 -18.84
CA ASP A 97 22.73 -16.42 -18.66
C ASP A 97 22.68 -15.06 -19.38
N SER A 98 23.01 -14.01 -18.63
CA SER A 98 23.09 -12.60 -19.04
C SER A 98 24.06 -12.33 -20.20
N SER A 99 24.96 -13.28 -20.50
CA SER A 99 25.85 -13.21 -21.66
C SER A 99 25.13 -13.32 -23.02
N SER A 100 23.84 -13.69 -23.03
CA SER A 100 22.99 -13.81 -24.22
C SER A 100 22.14 -12.57 -24.53
N LEU A 101 22.36 -11.45 -23.81
CA LEU A 101 21.72 -10.17 -24.11
C LEU A 101 22.07 -9.73 -25.55
N PRO A 102 21.09 -9.37 -26.39
CA PRO A 102 21.40 -8.68 -27.64
C PRO A 102 22.11 -7.36 -27.28
N VAL A 103 23.33 -7.18 -27.79
CA VAL A 103 24.05 -5.89 -27.69
C VAL A 103 23.13 -4.81 -28.25
N ALA A 104 22.96 -3.73 -27.48
CA ALA A 104 22.14 -2.57 -27.83
C ALA A 104 22.57 -2.01 -29.19
N GLY A 105 21.84 -2.41 -30.22
CA GLY A 105 21.91 -1.90 -31.58
C GLY A 105 20.50 -1.75 -32.08
N ASP A 106 20.08 -0.49 -32.19
CA ASP A 106 18.85 0.01 -32.79
C ASP A 106 17.52 -0.35 -32.09
N GLY A 107 16.98 0.62 -31.34
CA GLY A 107 15.54 0.89 -31.29
C GLY A 107 14.58 -0.24 -30.88
N ALA A 108 15.03 -1.29 -30.21
CA ALA A 108 14.15 -2.35 -29.71
C ALA A 108 13.34 -1.86 -28.50
N SER A 109 12.39 -0.96 -28.76
CA SER A 109 11.22 -0.73 -27.93
C SER A 109 10.55 -2.09 -27.75
N VAL A 110 10.75 -2.72 -26.59
CA VAL A 110 9.94 -3.87 -26.19
C VAL A 110 8.55 -3.32 -25.92
N GLU A 111 7.74 -3.33 -26.98
CA GLU A 111 6.34 -2.95 -26.94
C GLU A 111 5.68 -3.74 -25.80
N ARG A 112 4.90 -3.05 -24.95
CA ARG A 112 4.13 -3.74 -23.89
C ARG A 112 3.39 -4.91 -24.52
N ASN A 113 3.36 -6.04 -23.80
CA ASN A 113 2.64 -7.24 -24.20
C ASN A 113 1.31 -6.89 -24.88
N SER A 114 1.15 -7.28 -26.14
CA SER A 114 -0.04 -6.91 -26.93
C SER A 114 -1.35 -7.34 -26.25
N THR A 115 -1.32 -8.43 -25.49
CA THR A 115 -2.44 -8.89 -24.65
C THR A 115 -2.71 -7.93 -23.49
N PHE A 116 -1.68 -7.49 -22.78
CA PHE A 116 -1.80 -6.52 -21.68
C PHE A 116 -2.30 -5.17 -22.19
N THR A 117 -1.75 -4.68 -23.29
CA THR A 117 -2.20 -3.45 -23.96
C THR A 117 -3.67 -3.56 -24.37
N LYS A 118 -4.10 -4.72 -24.87
CA LYS A 118 -5.51 -4.98 -25.15
C LYS A 118 -6.39 -4.92 -23.90
N TYR A 119 -5.96 -5.55 -22.78
CA TYR A 119 -6.71 -5.50 -21.52
C TYR A 119 -6.84 -4.09 -20.96
N ILE A 120 -5.77 -3.28 -21.06
CA ILE A 120 -5.81 -1.87 -20.72
C ILE A 120 -6.84 -1.15 -21.58
N GLN A 121 -6.82 -1.35 -22.90
CA GLN A 121 -7.76 -0.67 -23.81
C GLN A 121 -9.22 -1.04 -23.53
N GLU A 122 -9.51 -2.31 -23.28
CA GLU A 122 -10.86 -2.77 -22.89
C GLU A 122 -11.30 -2.13 -21.55
N CYS A 123 -10.39 -1.98 -20.58
CA CYS A 123 -10.69 -1.30 -19.33
C CYS A 123 -10.93 0.20 -19.52
N VAL A 124 -10.13 0.86 -20.37
CA VAL A 124 -10.32 2.28 -20.70
C VAL A 124 -11.69 2.51 -21.32
N GLU A 125 -12.10 1.67 -22.29
CA GLU A 125 -13.42 1.74 -22.91
C GLU A 125 -14.53 1.59 -21.86
N LEU A 126 -14.43 0.58 -20.97
CA LEU A 126 -15.38 0.41 -19.88
C LEU A 126 -15.46 1.65 -18.96
N LEU A 127 -14.32 2.25 -18.62
CA LEU A 127 -14.26 3.42 -17.75
C LEU A 127 -14.87 4.67 -18.40
N GLU A 128 -14.61 4.89 -19.69
CA GLU A 128 -15.23 5.96 -20.47
C GLU A 128 -16.75 5.76 -20.58
N LEU A 129 -17.21 4.52 -20.79
CA LEU A 129 -18.65 4.20 -20.79
C LEU A 129 -19.30 4.43 -19.41
N LEU A 130 -18.55 4.24 -18.32
CA LEU A 130 -18.97 4.56 -16.95
C LEU A 130 -18.90 6.07 -16.63
N GLY A 131 -18.38 6.91 -17.54
CA GLY A 131 -18.26 8.35 -17.33
C GLY A 131 -17.07 8.75 -16.43
N MET A 132 -16.06 7.89 -16.31
CA MET A 132 -14.86 8.18 -15.51
C MET A 132 -13.78 8.91 -16.34
N PRO A 133 -13.09 9.92 -15.77
CA PRO A 133 -11.97 10.55 -16.45
C PRO A 133 -10.78 9.60 -16.51
N VAL A 134 -10.25 9.42 -17.72
CA VAL A 134 -9.04 8.62 -18.01
C VAL A 134 -8.00 9.54 -18.63
N VAL A 135 -6.82 9.59 -18.03
CA VAL A 135 -5.67 10.36 -18.52
C VAL A 135 -4.50 9.45 -18.83
N LYS A 136 -3.74 9.79 -19.87
CA LYS A 136 -2.58 9.03 -20.31
C LYS A 136 -1.29 9.75 -19.93
N ALA A 137 -0.39 9.05 -19.24
CA ALA A 137 0.94 9.53 -18.94
C ALA A 137 1.83 9.55 -20.19
N LYS A 138 2.87 10.39 -20.19
CA LYS A 138 3.95 10.34 -21.20
C LYS A 138 4.84 9.11 -21.00
N GLY A 139 5.11 8.78 -19.73
CA GLY A 139 5.96 7.68 -19.29
C GLY A 139 5.18 6.69 -18.43
N GLU A 140 5.41 6.74 -17.11
CA GLU A 140 4.76 5.84 -16.15
C GLU A 140 3.56 6.51 -15.45
N ALA A 141 2.54 5.71 -15.12
CA ALA A 141 1.30 6.18 -14.53
C ALA A 141 1.50 6.79 -13.14
N GLU A 142 2.34 6.18 -12.29
CA GLU A 142 2.67 6.67 -10.96
C GLU A 142 3.30 8.06 -10.96
N ALA A 143 4.05 8.40 -12.02
CA ALA A 143 4.62 9.73 -12.20
C ALA A 143 3.55 10.79 -12.47
N LEU A 144 2.56 10.48 -13.33
CA LEU A 144 1.44 11.38 -13.57
C LEU A 144 0.48 11.42 -12.37
N CYS A 145 0.25 10.31 -11.67
CA CYS A 145 -0.48 10.30 -10.39
C CYS A 145 0.15 11.27 -9.39
N ALA A 146 1.48 11.18 -9.20
CA ALA A 146 2.23 12.04 -8.31
C ALA A 146 2.17 13.52 -8.73
N GLN A 147 2.26 13.81 -10.03
CA GLN A 147 2.08 15.17 -10.55
C GLN A 147 0.70 15.73 -10.19
N LEU A 148 -0.38 14.98 -10.46
CA LEU A 148 -1.74 15.40 -10.17
C LEU A 148 -1.97 15.68 -8.67
N ASP A 149 -1.36 14.90 -7.79
CA ASP A 149 -1.43 15.09 -6.33
C ASP A 149 -0.58 16.28 -5.87
N ALA A 150 0.63 16.45 -6.42
CA ALA A 150 1.49 17.57 -6.13
C ALA A 150 0.86 18.92 -6.54
N GLU A 151 0.19 18.97 -7.69
CA GLU A 151 -0.51 20.13 -8.24
C GLU A 151 -1.90 20.36 -7.62
N GLY A 152 -2.43 19.40 -6.85
CA GLY A 152 -3.75 19.52 -6.19
C GLY A 152 -4.94 19.24 -7.10
N HIS A 153 -4.73 18.56 -8.23
CA HIS A 153 -5.80 18.03 -9.08
C HIS A 153 -6.47 16.79 -8.46
N VAL A 154 -5.74 16.03 -7.66
CA VAL A 154 -6.26 14.93 -6.82
C VAL A 154 -5.79 15.11 -5.37
N ASP A 155 -6.43 14.40 -4.45
CA ASP A 155 -6.13 14.44 -3.01
C ASP A 155 -5.33 13.23 -2.51
N ALA A 156 -5.22 12.18 -3.33
CA ALA A 156 -4.44 10.97 -3.05
C ALA A 156 -4.18 10.15 -4.33
N CYS A 157 -3.12 9.33 -4.32
CA CYS A 157 -2.81 8.34 -5.35
C CYS A 157 -3.00 6.91 -4.83
N ILE A 158 -3.79 6.08 -5.51
CA ILE A 158 -3.85 4.63 -5.30
C ILE A 158 -2.80 3.96 -6.18
N THR A 159 -1.68 3.55 -5.57
CA THR A 159 -0.62 2.76 -6.20
C THR A 159 0.20 2.05 -5.14
N SER A 160 0.74 0.86 -5.46
CA SER A 160 1.71 0.19 -4.58
C SER A 160 3.15 0.43 -4.99
N ASP A 161 3.37 1.19 -6.08
CA ASP A 161 4.71 1.58 -6.49
C ASP A 161 5.21 2.73 -5.61
N SER A 162 6.33 2.51 -4.93
CA SER A 162 6.93 3.53 -4.07
C SER A 162 7.54 4.68 -4.85
N ASP A 163 7.75 4.52 -6.16
CA ASP A 163 8.29 5.57 -7.02
C ASP A 163 7.38 6.79 -7.09
N ALA A 164 6.09 6.65 -6.75
CA ALA A 164 5.17 7.78 -6.56
C ALA A 164 5.74 8.86 -5.64
N PHE A 165 6.42 8.48 -4.54
CA PHE A 165 7.06 9.45 -3.64
C PHE A 165 8.29 10.13 -4.27
N LEU A 166 9.03 9.42 -5.12
CA LEU A 166 10.19 9.98 -5.83
C LEU A 166 9.74 11.00 -6.88
N PHE A 167 8.60 10.75 -7.54
CA PHE A 167 7.92 11.69 -8.42
C PHE A 167 7.17 12.81 -7.68
N GLY A 168 7.11 12.78 -6.34
CA GLY A 168 6.61 13.88 -5.53
C GLY A 168 5.17 13.77 -5.04
N ALA A 169 4.59 12.57 -5.02
CA ALA A 169 3.29 12.33 -4.39
C ALA A 169 3.33 12.72 -2.89
N LYS A 170 2.28 13.39 -2.43
CA LYS A 170 2.07 13.81 -1.04
C LYS A 170 1.28 12.77 -0.26
N CYS A 171 0.32 12.08 -0.87
CA CYS A 171 -0.51 11.06 -0.23
C CYS A 171 -0.66 9.81 -1.10
N VAL A 172 -0.12 8.68 -0.64
CA VAL A 172 -0.19 7.38 -1.35
C VAL A 172 -1.01 6.37 -0.55
N ILE A 173 -1.99 5.77 -1.19
CA ILE A 173 -2.79 4.66 -0.69
C ILE A 173 -2.23 3.38 -1.31
N LYS A 174 -1.47 2.62 -0.50
CA LYS A 174 -0.66 1.51 -1.00
C LYS A 174 -1.49 0.34 -1.53
N THR A 175 -2.64 0.08 -0.93
CA THR A 175 -3.47 -1.08 -1.27
C THR A 175 -4.94 -0.74 -1.14
N PHE A 176 -5.71 -1.11 -2.16
CA PHE A 176 -7.16 -0.96 -2.18
C PHE A 176 -7.83 -2.34 -2.20
N GLN A 177 -8.57 -2.66 -1.13
CA GLN A 177 -9.37 -3.86 -1.02
C GLN A 177 -10.85 -3.49 -0.86
N SER A 178 -11.62 -3.69 -1.93
CA SER A 178 -13.01 -3.20 -2.01
C SER A 178 -13.98 -3.86 -1.01
N ASN A 179 -13.71 -5.11 -0.65
CA ASN A 179 -14.57 -5.94 0.22
C ASN A 179 -14.00 -6.09 1.65
N SER A 180 -12.92 -5.38 1.98
CA SER A 180 -12.29 -5.48 3.29
C SER A 180 -12.95 -4.53 4.30
N LYS A 181 -12.98 -4.97 5.57
CA LYS A 181 -13.27 -4.10 6.73
C LYS A 181 -12.02 -3.34 7.19
N GLU A 182 -10.86 -3.67 6.61
CA GLU A 182 -9.61 -3.06 7.00
C GLU A 182 -9.53 -1.60 6.54
N PRO A 183 -8.98 -0.72 7.38
CA PRO A 183 -8.74 0.67 7.02
C PRO A 183 -7.77 0.78 5.85
N PHE A 184 -7.85 1.91 5.14
CA PHE A 184 -6.90 2.24 4.07
C PHE A 184 -5.51 2.46 4.66
N GLN A 185 -4.52 1.79 4.08
CA GLN A 185 -3.13 2.02 4.42
C GLN A 185 -2.59 3.21 3.62
N CYS A 186 -2.62 4.38 4.25
CA CYS A 186 -2.23 5.67 3.69
C CYS A 186 -0.85 6.09 4.19
N TYR A 187 -0.04 6.65 3.29
CA TYR A 187 1.28 7.19 3.60
C TYR A 187 1.32 8.64 3.14
N TYR A 188 1.64 9.54 4.07
CA TYR A 188 1.79 10.96 3.79
C TYR A 188 3.27 11.33 3.77
N MET A 189 3.68 12.12 2.79
CA MET A 189 5.06 12.61 2.71
C MET A 189 5.43 13.40 3.97
N SER A 190 4.49 14.16 4.55
CA SER A 190 4.71 14.91 5.80
C SER A 190 5.02 14.02 7.01
N ASP A 191 4.43 12.83 7.11
CA ASP A 191 4.72 11.89 8.20
C ASP A 191 6.08 11.22 8.01
N ILE A 192 6.44 10.91 6.77
CA ILE A 192 7.76 10.38 6.40
C ILE A 192 8.84 11.43 6.72
N GLU A 193 8.60 12.70 6.38
CA GLU A 193 9.49 13.81 6.71
C GLU A 193 9.63 14.01 8.22
N ALA A 194 8.52 14.06 8.95
CA ALA A 194 8.54 14.24 10.40
C ALA A 194 9.21 13.05 11.13
N GLY A 195 9.03 11.84 10.57
CA GLY A 195 9.44 10.60 11.19
C GLY A 195 10.87 10.15 10.89
N LEU A 196 11.34 10.38 9.66
CA LEU A 196 12.67 9.96 9.18
C LEU A 196 13.59 11.15 8.84
N GLY A 197 13.07 12.38 8.79
CA GLY A 197 13.80 13.54 8.27
C GLY A 197 14.04 13.48 6.76
N LEU A 198 13.35 12.59 6.04
CA LEU A 198 13.58 12.34 4.62
C LEU A 198 12.58 13.10 3.76
N LYS A 199 13.12 13.86 2.83
CA LYS A 199 12.39 14.62 1.80
C LYS A 199 12.59 14.01 0.41
N ARG A 200 11.94 14.55 -0.64
CA ARG A 200 11.95 13.97 -2.00
C ARG A 200 13.37 13.64 -2.51
N LYS A 201 14.31 14.58 -2.46
CA LYS A 201 15.70 14.33 -2.94
C LYS A 201 16.44 13.28 -2.11
N HIS A 202 16.12 13.15 -0.82
CA HIS A 202 16.66 12.08 0.02
C HIS A 202 16.12 10.70 -0.39
N LEU A 203 14.83 10.60 -0.73
CA LEU A 203 14.24 9.35 -1.22
C LEU A 203 14.83 8.93 -2.57
N ILE A 204 15.06 9.89 -3.47
CA ILE A 204 15.77 9.68 -4.74
C ILE A 204 17.20 9.19 -4.47
N ALA A 205 17.93 9.81 -3.55
CA ALA A 205 19.27 9.37 -3.17
C ALA A 205 19.29 7.93 -2.64
N ILE A 206 18.34 7.55 -1.79
CA ILE A 206 18.19 6.18 -1.29
C ILE A 206 17.92 5.21 -2.45
N SER A 207 17.07 5.58 -3.41
CA SER A 207 16.73 4.72 -4.54
C SER A 207 17.92 4.48 -5.49
N LEU A 208 18.78 5.47 -5.68
CA LEU A 208 20.02 5.32 -6.44
C LEU A 208 21.02 4.39 -5.73
N LEU A 209 21.11 4.48 -4.40
CA LEU A 209 22.04 3.69 -3.59
C LEU A 209 21.62 2.22 -3.46
N VAL A 210 20.33 1.96 -3.25
CA VAL A 210 19.80 0.61 -3.00
C VAL A 210 19.37 -0.09 -4.29
N GLY A 211 19.11 0.69 -5.34
CA GLY A 211 18.54 0.22 -6.59
C GLY A 211 17.06 0.57 -6.71
N ASN A 212 16.61 0.74 -7.94
CA ASN A 212 15.26 1.13 -8.29
C ASN A 212 14.81 0.43 -9.59
N ASP A 213 13.68 0.88 -10.12
CA ASP A 213 13.05 0.28 -11.27
C ASP A 213 13.77 0.48 -12.61
N TYR A 214 14.74 1.39 -12.66
CA TYR A 214 15.54 1.73 -13.82
C TYR A 214 16.98 1.21 -13.70
N TYR A 215 17.49 1.17 -12.48
CA TYR A 215 18.83 0.65 -12.17
C TYR A 215 18.75 -0.34 -11.01
N LEU A 216 18.70 -1.63 -11.36
CA LEU A 216 18.32 -2.72 -10.45
C LEU A 216 19.30 -2.98 -9.31
N ASN A 217 20.58 -2.71 -9.54
CA ASN A 217 21.64 -3.17 -8.65
C ASN A 217 21.95 -2.17 -7.53
N GLY A 218 21.66 -0.88 -7.73
CA GLY A 218 22.18 0.17 -6.86
C GLY A 218 23.70 0.09 -6.74
N VAL A 219 24.24 0.65 -5.66
CA VAL A 219 25.66 0.53 -5.34
C VAL A 219 25.93 -0.81 -4.67
N GLN A 220 26.86 -1.60 -5.22
CA GLN A 220 27.10 -2.94 -4.71
C GLN A 220 27.51 -2.96 -3.23
N GLY A 221 26.74 -3.69 -2.41
CA GLY A 221 27.00 -3.85 -0.99
C GLY A 221 26.58 -2.66 -0.13
N ILE A 222 25.72 -1.77 -0.65
CA ILE A 222 24.96 -0.79 0.12
C ILE A 222 23.50 -1.28 0.21
N GLY A 223 23.03 -1.47 1.44
CA GLY A 223 21.63 -1.80 1.73
C GLY A 223 20.86 -0.60 2.27
N LEU A 224 19.56 -0.79 2.53
CA LEU A 224 18.64 0.27 2.94
C LEU A 224 19.09 1.02 4.20
N ASP A 225 19.53 0.32 5.25
CA ASP A 225 20.00 0.95 6.49
C ASP A 225 21.22 1.86 6.28
N THR A 226 22.14 1.42 5.40
CA THR A 226 23.32 2.20 5.05
C THR A 226 22.92 3.42 4.22
N ALA A 227 22.05 3.24 3.23
CA ALA A 227 21.55 4.32 2.39
C ALA A 227 20.79 5.38 3.20
N LEU A 228 19.96 4.95 4.15
CA LEU A 228 19.23 5.82 5.08
C LEU A 228 20.20 6.72 5.88
N ARG A 229 21.26 6.12 6.46
CA ARG A 229 22.27 6.87 7.23
C ARG A 229 23.01 7.89 6.38
N ILE A 230 23.33 7.55 5.13
CA ILE A 230 23.97 8.49 4.19
C ILE A 230 23.01 9.63 3.86
N ALA A 231 21.77 9.31 3.50
CA ALA A 231 20.76 10.30 3.16
C ALA A 231 20.54 11.30 4.30
N GLN A 232 20.48 10.83 5.54
CA GLN A 232 20.31 11.68 6.73
C GLN A 232 21.55 12.50 7.12
N THR A 233 22.71 12.25 6.51
CA THR A 233 23.95 13.01 6.81
C THR A 233 23.95 14.38 6.13
N PHE A 234 23.20 14.53 5.03
CA PHE A 234 23.21 15.73 4.22
C PHE A 234 21.83 16.38 4.23
N SER A 235 21.77 17.69 3.97
CA SER A 235 20.49 18.36 3.74
C SER A 235 19.90 17.96 2.37
N GLU A 236 18.62 18.24 2.17
CA GLU A 236 17.90 17.89 0.94
C GLU A 236 18.57 18.51 -0.30
N ASP A 237 19.04 19.75 -0.21
CA ASP A 237 19.60 20.47 -1.34
C ASP A 237 21.04 20.05 -1.67
N GLU A 238 21.73 19.43 -0.71
CA GLU A 238 23.11 19.01 -0.85
C GLU A 238 23.22 17.54 -1.30
N ILE A 239 22.32 16.66 -0.84
CA ILE A 239 22.49 15.20 -0.94
C ILE A 239 22.85 14.72 -2.35
N LEU A 240 22.17 15.20 -3.39
CA LEU A 240 22.42 14.77 -4.77
C LEU A 240 23.77 15.29 -5.30
N ASN A 241 24.14 16.52 -4.96
CA ASN A 241 25.45 17.08 -5.33
C ASN A 241 26.58 16.35 -4.61
N ARG A 242 26.40 16.03 -3.33
CA ARG A 242 27.36 15.23 -2.56
C ARG A 242 27.53 13.83 -3.14
N LEU A 243 26.45 13.17 -3.56
CA LEU A 243 26.56 11.88 -4.25
C LEU A 243 27.35 11.99 -5.57
N ARG A 244 27.20 13.08 -6.33
CA ARG A 244 28.02 13.35 -7.52
C ARG A 244 29.51 13.52 -7.19
N GLU A 245 29.82 14.33 -6.17
CA GLU A 245 31.20 14.53 -5.68
C GLU A 245 31.85 13.19 -5.27
N ILE A 246 31.11 12.36 -4.52
CA ILE A 246 31.60 11.05 -4.07
C ILE A 246 31.80 10.11 -5.26
N GLY A 247 30.84 10.05 -6.19
CA GLY A 247 30.92 9.22 -7.39
C GLY A 247 32.11 9.57 -8.29
N ASN A 248 32.46 10.86 -8.36
CA ASN A 248 33.62 11.35 -9.14
C ASN A 248 34.98 11.12 -8.45
N GLY A 249 35.00 10.63 -7.21
CA GLY A 249 36.23 10.36 -6.46
C GLY A 249 36.73 11.49 -5.55
N ASP A 250 35.96 12.58 -5.39
CA ASP A 250 36.32 13.74 -4.56
C ASP A 250 36.00 13.53 -3.06
N ALA A 251 36.14 12.30 -2.55
CA ALA A 251 35.80 11.91 -1.18
C ALA A 251 36.60 12.65 -0.08
N SER A 252 37.67 13.35 -0.46
CA SER A 252 38.55 14.10 0.46
C SER A 252 37.91 15.36 1.06
N LEU A 253 36.81 15.87 0.48
CA LEU A 253 36.18 17.13 0.91
C LEU A 253 35.18 16.96 2.09
N LEU A 254 34.69 15.75 2.34
CA LEU A 254 33.66 15.50 3.37
C LEU A 254 34.20 15.45 4.81
N GLN A 255 35.52 15.33 4.98
CA GLN A 255 36.15 15.23 6.30
C GLN A 255 36.28 16.59 7.03
N GLY A 256 36.10 17.71 6.31
CA GLY A 256 36.27 19.06 6.83
C GLY A 256 35.02 19.70 7.44
N GLU A 257 33.84 19.52 6.83
CA GLU A 257 32.68 20.38 7.11
C GLU A 257 31.72 19.84 8.19
N ILE A 258 31.68 18.52 8.45
CA ILE A 258 30.78 17.91 9.45
C ILE A 258 31.22 18.22 10.89
N ARG A 259 32.39 18.85 11.10
CA ARG A 259 32.90 19.25 12.42
C ARG A 259 32.27 20.54 12.99
N SER A 260 31.34 21.20 12.29
CA SER A 260 31.01 22.60 12.58
C SER A 260 29.60 22.89 13.12
N VAL A 261 28.76 21.89 13.41
CA VAL A 261 27.47 22.13 14.07
C VAL A 261 27.49 21.51 15.47
N ASP A 262 27.72 22.38 16.45
CA ASP A 262 27.76 22.14 17.89
C ASP A 262 29.08 21.61 18.46
N ASP A 263 30.12 22.46 18.45
CA ASP A 263 31.01 22.52 19.61
C ASP A 263 31.66 23.90 19.74
N SER A 264 31.62 24.41 20.97
CA SER A 264 32.17 25.71 21.33
C SER A 264 33.69 25.73 21.13
N VAL A 265 34.19 26.78 20.47
CA VAL A 265 35.56 27.32 20.45
C VAL A 265 36.62 26.45 21.18
N PRO A 266 37.56 25.77 20.48
CA PRO A 266 38.75 25.26 21.12
C PRO A 266 39.72 26.43 21.36
N SER A 267 39.92 26.80 22.62
CA SER A 267 41.01 27.68 23.03
C SER A 267 42.37 27.07 22.63
N PRO A 268 43.33 27.86 22.13
CA PRO A 268 44.64 27.35 21.77
C PRO A 268 45.52 27.33 23.02
N ASP A 269 45.42 26.26 23.82
CA ASP A 269 46.47 25.87 24.77
C ASP A 269 46.16 24.50 25.37
N GLU A 270 46.85 23.48 24.90
CA GLU A 270 47.59 22.51 25.73
C GLU A 270 48.01 21.30 24.90
N SER A 271 49.30 21.23 24.63
CA SER A 271 50.02 20.00 24.36
C SER A 271 50.19 19.19 25.65
N SER A 272 49.11 18.84 26.33
CA SER A 272 49.18 17.92 27.48
C SER A 272 49.18 16.47 26.99
N LEU A 273 50.34 15.81 27.14
CA LEU A 273 50.52 14.37 26.93
C LEU A 273 49.35 13.60 27.58
N LYS A 274 48.51 12.96 26.76
CA LYS A 274 47.35 12.13 27.18
C LYS A 274 47.78 11.16 28.28
N ARG A 275 47.57 11.52 29.55
CA ARG A 275 48.00 10.72 30.70
C ARG A 275 46.99 9.59 30.91
N LYS A 276 47.27 8.41 30.32
CA LYS A 276 46.46 7.20 30.50
C LYS A 276 46.44 6.80 31.98
N PHE A 277 45.28 6.86 32.62
CA PHE A 277 45.11 6.40 34.00
C PHE A 277 45.06 4.87 34.03
N SER A 278 45.85 4.25 34.92
CA SER A 278 45.76 2.81 35.16
C SER A 278 44.45 2.45 35.87
N HIS A 279 43.83 1.33 35.51
CA HIS A 279 42.60 0.84 36.14
C HIS A 279 42.82 -0.51 36.82
N CYS A 280 42.09 -0.78 37.89
CA CYS A 280 42.27 -1.98 38.67
C CYS A 280 41.67 -3.16 37.90
N SER A 281 42.44 -4.24 37.74
CA SER A 281 41.98 -5.40 36.98
C SER A 281 40.80 -6.14 37.62
N PHE A 282 40.53 -5.90 38.92
CA PHE A 282 39.45 -6.56 39.66
C PHE A 282 38.14 -5.75 39.68
N CYS A 283 38.17 -4.47 40.09
CA CYS A 283 36.97 -3.60 40.13
C CYS A 283 36.78 -2.71 38.91
N GLY A 284 37.81 -2.47 38.09
CA GLY A 284 37.73 -1.58 36.92
C GLY A 284 37.80 -0.08 37.23
N HIS A 285 37.93 0.32 38.50
CA HIS A 285 38.06 1.73 38.90
C HIS A 285 39.50 2.28 38.73
N PRO A 286 39.68 3.62 38.61
CA PRO A 286 40.99 4.24 38.52
C PRO A 286 41.91 3.86 39.69
N GLY A 287 43.17 3.57 39.39
CA GLY A 287 44.16 3.01 40.31
C GLY A 287 44.55 1.57 39.94
N SER A 288 45.75 1.13 40.29
CA SER A 288 46.19 -0.26 40.06
C SER A 288 45.64 -1.22 41.13
N LYS A 289 45.63 -2.54 40.84
CA LYS A 289 45.29 -3.56 41.86
C LYS A 289 46.19 -3.46 43.11
N ARG A 290 47.47 -3.09 42.92
CA ARG A 290 48.44 -2.92 44.03
C ARG A 290 48.15 -1.68 44.87
N THR A 291 47.64 -0.60 44.28
CA THR A 291 47.26 0.60 45.04
C THR A 291 45.98 0.35 45.81
N HIS A 292 44.98 -0.30 45.20
CA HIS A 292 43.75 -0.65 45.92
C HIS A 292 43.92 -1.71 47.01
N PHE A 293 45.03 -2.46 47.00
CA PHE A 293 45.41 -3.34 48.09
C PHE A 293 46.06 -2.59 49.28
N LYS A 294 46.68 -1.43 49.03
CA LYS A 294 47.33 -0.60 50.05
C LYS A 294 46.41 0.47 50.64
N SER A 295 45.48 0.99 49.84
CA SER A 295 44.46 1.96 50.23
C SER A 295 43.11 1.49 49.66
N SER A 296 42.03 1.49 50.45
CA SER A 296 40.72 1.08 49.96
C SER A 296 40.31 1.87 48.71
N CYS A 297 39.66 1.20 47.77
CA CYS A 297 39.16 1.83 46.55
C CYS A 297 37.98 2.74 46.90
N GLU A 298 38.08 4.03 46.59
CA GLU A 298 37.06 5.06 46.91
C GLU A 298 35.70 4.80 46.24
N TYR A 299 35.69 4.02 45.16
CA TYR A 299 34.51 3.70 44.36
C TYR A 299 33.93 2.32 44.67
N CYS A 300 34.64 1.50 45.43
CA CYS A 300 34.09 0.26 45.95
C CYS A 300 33.58 0.56 47.36
N SER A 301 32.33 0.23 47.67
CA SER A 301 31.76 0.39 49.01
C SER A 301 32.36 -0.57 50.06
N SER A 302 33.61 -1.02 49.89
CA SER A 302 34.28 -1.96 50.79
C SER A 302 34.99 -1.24 51.93
N THR A 303 34.76 -1.71 53.15
CA THR A 303 35.38 -1.23 54.38
C THR A 303 36.89 -1.45 54.39
N MET A 304 37.63 -0.66 55.18
CA MET A 304 39.10 -0.74 55.30
C MET A 304 39.58 -2.18 55.53
N GLY A 305 40.26 -2.76 54.54
CA GLY A 305 40.83 -4.13 54.60
C GLY A 305 40.10 -5.18 53.75
N GLU A 306 38.87 -4.91 53.28
CA GLU A 306 38.17 -5.76 52.33
C GLU A 306 38.53 -5.29 50.90
N GLY A 307 39.23 -6.14 50.16
CA GLY A 307 39.70 -5.81 48.81
C GLY A 307 38.60 -5.37 47.84
N CYS A 308 39.00 -4.89 46.67
CA CYS A 308 38.07 -4.47 45.62
C CYS A 308 36.94 -5.47 45.34
N MET A 309 35.75 -4.99 44.99
CA MET A 309 34.69 -5.85 44.44
C MET A 309 34.97 -6.24 42.99
N LYS A 310 34.52 -7.42 42.57
CA LYS A 310 34.66 -7.87 41.18
C LYS A 310 33.75 -7.02 40.28
N LYS A 311 34.30 -6.49 39.18
CA LYS A 311 33.53 -5.77 38.16
C LYS A 311 32.39 -6.65 37.61
N SER A 312 31.22 -6.05 37.41
CA SER A 312 30.08 -6.71 36.77
C SER A 312 30.35 -6.97 35.28
N GLU A 313 29.60 -7.91 34.70
CA GLU A 313 29.62 -8.14 33.27
C GLU A 313 29.10 -6.88 32.55
N GLY A 314 29.87 -6.37 31.58
CA GLY A 314 29.56 -5.09 30.90
C GLY A 314 29.98 -3.81 31.62
N PHE A 315 30.79 -3.87 32.69
CA PHE A 315 31.28 -2.69 33.40
C PHE A 315 31.93 -1.65 32.47
N LYS A 316 31.44 -0.41 32.50
CA LYS A 316 31.98 0.75 31.78
C LYS A 316 32.53 1.75 32.79
N CYS A 317 33.82 2.06 32.71
CA CYS A 317 34.42 3.11 33.53
C CYS A 317 33.86 4.49 33.15
N SER A 318 33.54 5.31 34.13
CA SER A 318 33.02 6.67 33.99
C SER A 318 34.08 7.76 34.12
N CYS A 319 35.37 7.40 34.23
CA CYS A 319 36.43 8.40 34.31
C CYS A 319 36.58 9.15 32.97
N SER A 320 36.91 10.44 33.04
CA SER A 320 37.02 11.32 31.87
C SER A 320 37.95 10.75 30.78
N SER A 321 39.13 10.23 31.15
CA SER A 321 40.05 9.63 30.18
C SER A 321 39.48 8.40 29.46
N CYS A 322 38.74 7.51 30.14
CA CYS A 322 38.12 6.35 29.50
C CYS A 322 36.88 6.72 28.69
N ASP A 323 36.13 7.75 29.10
CA ASP A 323 35.02 8.27 28.31
C ASP A 323 35.53 8.90 27.00
N MET A 324 36.58 9.72 27.07
CA MET A 324 37.22 10.32 25.89
C MET A 324 37.83 9.27 24.96
N ASP A 325 38.53 8.26 25.50
CA ASP A 325 39.05 7.15 24.70
C ASP A 325 37.93 6.33 24.03
N ARG A 326 36.78 6.17 24.70
CA ARG A 326 35.60 5.50 24.13
C ARG A 326 34.99 6.32 23.01
N LYS A 327 34.78 7.62 23.22
CA LYS A 327 34.29 8.56 22.19
C LYS A 327 35.25 8.61 20.99
N GLU A 328 36.56 8.67 21.20
CA GLU A 328 37.56 8.64 20.13
C GLU A 328 37.52 7.32 19.34
N LYS A 329 37.34 6.18 20.03
CA LYS A 329 37.18 4.87 19.37
C LYS A 329 35.87 4.77 18.60
N GLU A 330 34.78 5.31 19.13
CA GLU A 330 33.48 5.37 18.46
C GLU A 330 33.55 6.28 17.23
N GLN A 331 34.18 7.44 17.34
CA GLN A 331 34.45 8.33 16.21
C GLN A 331 35.29 7.64 15.14
N LYS A 332 36.41 6.99 15.50
CA LYS A 332 37.23 6.23 14.53
C LYS A 332 36.45 5.09 13.87
N LYS A 333 35.54 4.43 14.60
CA LYS A 333 34.67 3.41 14.00
C LYS A 333 33.71 4.04 12.99
N GLN A 334 33.14 5.19 13.31
CA GLN A 334 32.25 5.94 12.43
C GLN A 334 33.00 6.40 11.17
N ASP A 335 34.17 7.02 11.32
CA ASP A 335 35.01 7.48 10.21
C ASP A 335 35.41 6.31 9.30
N ASN A 336 35.86 5.19 9.89
CA ASN A 336 36.22 3.99 9.14
C ASN A 336 35.01 3.36 8.41
N TRP A 337 33.83 3.40 9.01
CA TRP A 337 32.60 2.95 8.36
C TRP A 337 32.25 3.86 7.19
N GLN A 338 32.28 5.19 7.38
CA GLN A 338 32.02 6.18 6.33
C GLN A 338 32.99 5.99 5.16
N LEU A 339 34.29 5.88 5.41
CA LEU A 339 35.29 5.66 4.36
C LEU A 339 35.01 4.41 3.52
N LYS A 340 34.60 3.30 4.16
CA LYS A 340 34.23 2.05 3.45
C LYS A 340 32.99 2.21 2.58
N VAL A 341 32.06 3.05 3.00
CA VAL A 341 30.81 3.30 2.27
C VAL A 341 31.10 4.22 1.08
N LEU A 342 31.79 5.34 1.30
CA LEU A 342 32.20 6.27 0.26
C LEU A 342 33.07 5.59 -0.80
N SER A 343 33.99 4.71 -0.39
CA SER A 343 34.81 3.95 -1.34
C SER A 343 33.98 3.03 -2.23
N LYS A 344 32.86 2.47 -1.74
CA LYS A 344 31.98 1.63 -2.57
C LYS A 344 31.23 2.46 -3.60
N ILE A 345 30.75 3.64 -3.20
CA ILE A 345 30.04 4.57 -4.08
C ILE A 345 30.98 5.04 -5.20
N ALA A 346 32.20 5.45 -4.87
CA ALA A 346 33.20 5.90 -5.84
C ALA A 346 33.66 4.80 -6.82
N LEU A 347 33.47 3.52 -6.47
CA LEU A 347 33.78 2.38 -7.35
C LEU A 347 32.62 2.03 -8.29
N GLU A 348 31.42 2.54 -8.05
CA GLU A 348 30.26 2.23 -8.89
C GLU A 348 30.32 3.02 -10.20
N PRO A 349 30.33 2.35 -11.37
CA PRO A 349 30.43 3.02 -12.65
C PRO A 349 29.21 3.90 -12.94
N ASN A 350 29.46 5.10 -13.46
CA ASN A 350 28.43 6.07 -13.86
C ASN A 350 27.45 6.43 -12.72
N PHE A 351 27.96 6.49 -11.48
CA PHE A 351 27.17 6.89 -10.32
C PHE A 351 27.40 8.37 -9.94
N PRO A 352 26.34 9.13 -9.59
CA PRO A 352 24.93 8.78 -9.73
C PRO A 352 24.47 8.91 -11.19
N ASN A 353 23.42 8.18 -11.57
CA ASN A 353 22.84 8.30 -12.89
C ASN A 353 21.96 9.56 -12.98
N ASP A 354 22.48 10.62 -13.61
CA ASP A 354 21.78 11.91 -13.72
C ASP A 354 20.48 11.82 -14.54
N ALA A 355 20.39 10.93 -15.53
CA ALA A 355 19.16 10.76 -16.30
C ALA A 355 18.01 10.22 -15.43
N ILE A 356 18.32 9.35 -14.45
CA ILE A 356 17.33 8.88 -13.47
C ILE A 356 16.92 10.00 -12.52
N ILE A 357 17.89 10.82 -12.07
CA ILE A 357 17.62 11.98 -11.19
C ILE A 357 16.70 12.97 -11.90
N GLU A 358 17.05 13.38 -13.12
CA GLU A 358 16.26 14.34 -13.91
C GLU A 358 14.84 13.85 -14.17
N MET A 359 14.68 12.55 -14.44
CA MET A 359 13.39 11.94 -14.63
C MET A 359 12.53 11.97 -13.36
N TYR A 360 13.08 11.59 -12.19
CA TYR A 360 12.34 11.67 -10.93
C TYR A 360 12.07 13.11 -10.49
N LEU A 361 12.90 14.08 -10.87
CA LEU A 361 12.69 15.51 -10.55
C LEU A 361 11.84 16.25 -11.59
N CYS A 362 11.56 15.63 -12.74
CA CYS A 362 10.65 16.18 -13.74
C CYS A 362 9.25 16.37 -13.11
N ASN A 363 8.56 17.43 -13.52
CA ASN A 363 7.18 17.70 -13.10
C ASN A 363 6.19 17.63 -14.28
N SER A 364 6.65 17.29 -15.49
CA SER A 364 5.80 17.24 -16.70
C SER A 364 5.62 15.80 -17.19
N HIS A 365 4.61 15.13 -16.65
CA HIS A 365 4.29 13.73 -16.99
C HIS A 365 2.98 13.60 -17.79
N GLY A 366 2.17 14.64 -17.88
CA GLY A 366 0.97 14.72 -18.72
C GLY A 366 1.20 15.41 -20.07
N TYR A 367 0.21 15.30 -20.98
CA TYR A 367 0.20 15.98 -22.29
C TYR A 367 -0.40 17.39 -22.26
N PHE A 368 -0.89 17.84 -21.11
CA PHE A 368 -1.51 19.15 -20.94
C PHE A 368 -0.48 20.25 -20.65
N THR A 369 -0.83 21.49 -21.00
CA THR A 369 -0.05 22.68 -20.67
C THR A 369 -0.44 23.20 -19.28
N GLU A 370 0.43 23.98 -18.63
CA GLU A 370 0.14 24.59 -17.32
C GLU A 370 -1.12 25.47 -17.34
N ASN A 371 -1.48 26.03 -18.49
CA ASN A 371 -2.65 26.91 -18.62
C ASN A 371 -3.96 26.14 -18.86
N ASP A 372 -3.91 25.02 -19.58
CA ASP A 372 -5.10 24.23 -19.92
C ASP A 372 -5.45 23.20 -18.81
N GLY A 373 -4.44 22.77 -18.05
CA GLY A 373 -4.60 21.73 -17.02
C GLY A 373 -5.04 20.37 -17.57
N PRO A 374 -5.10 19.33 -16.72
CA PRO A 374 -5.67 18.05 -17.12
C PRO A 374 -7.20 18.21 -17.31
N CYS A 375 -7.73 17.74 -18.43
CA CYS A 375 -9.18 17.65 -18.64
C CYS A 375 -9.76 16.54 -17.76
N ILE A 376 -10.19 16.89 -16.54
CA ILE A 376 -10.78 15.96 -15.56
C ILE A 376 -12.23 16.36 -15.32
N SER A 377 -13.14 15.57 -15.88
CA SER A 377 -14.58 15.68 -15.66
C SER A 377 -15.21 14.31 -15.48
N TRP A 378 -16.17 14.21 -14.56
CA TRP A 378 -16.99 13.02 -14.37
C TRP A 378 -18.30 13.22 -15.11
N GLU A 379 -18.61 12.31 -16.03
CA GLU A 379 -19.82 12.31 -16.83
C GLU A 379 -20.83 11.28 -16.31
N ASN A 380 -22.05 11.35 -16.85
CA ASN A 380 -23.06 10.33 -16.57
C ASN A 380 -22.77 9.05 -17.37
N PRO A 381 -22.92 7.85 -16.75
CA PRO A 381 -22.62 6.60 -17.42
C PRO A 381 -23.58 6.34 -18.59
N LYS A 382 -23.02 5.91 -19.73
CA LYS A 382 -23.76 5.48 -20.92
C LYS A 382 -24.37 4.10 -20.69
N THR A 383 -25.41 4.05 -19.85
CA THR A 383 -25.88 2.81 -19.20
C THR A 383 -26.18 1.68 -20.18
N GLU A 384 -26.90 1.93 -21.28
CA GLU A 384 -27.19 0.87 -22.25
C GLU A 384 -25.94 0.35 -22.95
N MET A 385 -24.97 1.23 -23.26
CA MET A 385 -23.69 0.82 -23.82
C MET A 385 -22.86 -0.01 -22.83
N VAL A 386 -22.87 0.35 -21.53
CA VAL A 386 -22.21 -0.46 -20.48
C VAL A 386 -22.86 -1.84 -20.38
N VAL A 387 -24.19 -1.90 -20.45
CA VAL A 387 -24.94 -3.16 -20.44
C VAL A 387 -24.56 -4.04 -21.62
N ASP A 388 -24.58 -3.50 -22.85
CA ASP A 388 -24.21 -4.26 -24.05
C ASP A 388 -22.74 -4.71 -24.01
N PHE A 389 -21.83 -3.82 -23.58
CA PHE A 389 -20.41 -4.10 -23.47
C PHE A 389 -20.14 -5.26 -22.49
N LEU A 390 -20.72 -5.21 -21.28
CA LEU A 390 -20.53 -6.26 -20.28
C LEU A 390 -21.28 -7.54 -20.65
N ALA A 391 -22.46 -7.46 -21.28
CA ALA A 391 -23.14 -8.65 -21.80
C ALA A 391 -22.28 -9.37 -22.85
N TYR A 392 -21.60 -8.63 -23.71
CA TYR A 392 -20.69 -9.20 -24.70
C TYR A 392 -19.40 -9.78 -24.09
N HIS A 393 -18.69 -9.00 -23.28
CA HIS A 393 -17.37 -9.39 -22.76
C HIS A 393 -17.46 -10.41 -21.61
N GLN A 394 -18.43 -10.24 -20.71
CA GLN A 394 -18.59 -11.05 -19.50
C GLN A 394 -19.68 -12.13 -19.61
N LEU A 395 -20.56 -12.07 -20.62
CA LEU A 395 -21.77 -12.90 -20.71
C LEU A 395 -22.70 -12.75 -19.50
N TRP A 396 -22.76 -11.55 -18.93
CA TRP A 396 -23.70 -11.28 -17.84
C TRP A 396 -25.07 -10.91 -18.40
N GLU A 397 -26.11 -11.35 -17.68
CA GLU A 397 -27.48 -10.95 -17.99
C GLU A 397 -27.65 -9.42 -17.89
N PRO A 398 -28.34 -8.77 -18.84
CA PRO A 398 -28.58 -7.33 -18.81
C PRO A 398 -29.26 -6.83 -17.52
N SER A 399 -30.12 -7.65 -16.91
CA SER A 399 -30.77 -7.36 -15.63
C SER A 399 -29.77 -7.33 -14.47
N TYR A 400 -28.80 -8.25 -14.47
CA TYR A 400 -27.74 -8.31 -13.48
C TYR A 400 -26.85 -7.07 -13.57
N ILE A 401 -26.45 -6.67 -14.78
CA ILE A 401 -25.59 -5.49 -14.98
C ILE A 401 -26.27 -4.22 -14.45
N ARG A 402 -27.53 -3.97 -14.84
CA ARG A 402 -28.30 -2.82 -14.36
C ARG A 402 -28.42 -2.80 -12.84
N ARG A 403 -28.69 -3.97 -12.23
CA ARG A 403 -28.78 -4.12 -10.77
C ARG A 403 -27.45 -3.79 -10.07
N ARG A 404 -26.31 -4.12 -10.70
CA ARG A 404 -24.98 -3.80 -10.16
C ARG A 404 -24.56 -2.35 -10.38
N MET A 405 -25.01 -1.69 -11.44
CA MET A 405 -24.76 -0.26 -11.67
C MET A 405 -25.55 0.66 -10.75
N LEU A 406 -26.65 0.16 -10.19
CA LEU A 406 -27.59 0.99 -9.47
C LEU A 406 -27.01 1.80 -8.29
N PRO A 407 -26.12 1.27 -7.43
CA PRO A 407 -25.48 2.07 -6.38
C PRO A 407 -24.73 3.30 -6.92
N MET A 408 -24.11 3.17 -8.09
CA MET A 408 -23.45 4.28 -8.76
C MET A 408 -24.48 5.29 -9.29
N LEU A 409 -25.54 4.82 -9.93
CA LEU A 409 -26.60 5.68 -10.46
C LEU A 409 -27.33 6.46 -9.36
N SER A 410 -27.64 5.82 -8.23
CA SER A 410 -28.26 6.48 -7.08
C SER A 410 -27.32 7.49 -6.42
N THR A 411 -26.01 7.17 -6.32
CA THR A 411 -25.01 8.12 -5.84
C THR A 411 -24.92 9.36 -6.74
N ILE A 412 -24.91 9.18 -8.08
CA ILE A 412 -24.92 10.29 -9.04
C ILE A 412 -26.17 11.14 -8.84
N PHE A 413 -27.34 10.50 -8.80
CA PHE A 413 -28.61 11.18 -8.61
C PHE A 413 -28.63 12.01 -7.33
N LEU A 414 -28.22 11.44 -6.20
CA LEU A 414 -28.19 12.17 -4.92
C LEU A 414 -27.18 13.33 -4.94
N ARG A 415 -26.04 13.17 -5.61
CA ARG A 415 -25.06 14.25 -5.80
C ARG A 415 -25.62 15.38 -6.68
N GLU A 416 -26.37 15.05 -7.74
CA GLU A 416 -27.04 16.02 -8.59
C GLU A 416 -28.15 16.74 -7.81
N MET A 417 -29.02 16.00 -7.12
CA MET A 417 -30.09 16.56 -6.27
C MET A 417 -29.58 17.51 -5.18
N ALA A 418 -28.44 17.17 -4.56
CA ALA A 418 -27.80 18.02 -3.56
C ALA A 418 -27.21 19.32 -4.15
N LYS A 419 -26.85 19.33 -5.44
CA LYS A 419 -26.30 20.50 -6.14
C LYS A 419 -27.39 21.38 -6.75
N ASP A 420 -28.34 20.75 -7.43
CA ASP A 420 -29.45 21.40 -8.11
C ASP A 420 -30.74 20.59 -7.88
N PRO A 421 -31.64 21.03 -6.97
CA PRO A 421 -32.87 20.32 -6.62
C PRO A 421 -33.94 20.41 -7.72
N LEU A 422 -33.63 19.93 -8.92
CA LEU A 422 -34.61 19.73 -9.98
C LEU A 422 -35.33 18.39 -9.77
N LYS A 423 -36.59 18.30 -10.19
CA LYS A 423 -37.32 17.02 -10.19
C LYS A 423 -36.82 16.12 -11.32
N SER A 424 -35.65 15.52 -11.13
CA SER A 424 -35.20 14.39 -11.95
C SER A 424 -35.71 13.08 -11.33
N LEU A 425 -35.81 12.04 -12.16
CA LEU A 425 -36.13 10.68 -11.71
C LEU A 425 -34.84 9.86 -11.74
N LEU A 426 -34.61 9.05 -10.70
CA LEU A 426 -33.54 8.07 -10.71
C LEU A 426 -33.76 7.11 -11.88
N TYR A 427 -32.79 7.06 -12.81
CA TYR A 427 -32.87 6.28 -14.04
C TYR A 427 -34.11 6.59 -14.89
N GLY A 428 -34.64 7.82 -14.81
CA GLY A 428 -35.86 8.24 -15.53
C GLY A 428 -37.15 7.54 -15.08
N GLN A 429 -37.09 6.70 -14.04
CA GLN A 429 -38.17 5.78 -13.69
C GLN A 429 -38.54 5.79 -12.22
N TYR A 430 -37.65 6.20 -11.32
CA TYR A 430 -37.89 6.08 -9.88
C TYR A 430 -37.87 7.45 -9.20
N GLU A 431 -38.88 7.71 -8.37
CA GLU A 431 -38.94 8.86 -7.47
C GLU A 431 -38.47 8.45 -6.07
N PHE A 432 -37.89 9.39 -5.34
CA PHE A 432 -37.60 9.20 -3.92
C PHE A 432 -38.94 9.05 -3.17
N ASP A 433 -39.10 7.97 -2.40
CA ASP A 433 -40.32 7.69 -1.63
C ASP A 433 -40.10 7.96 -0.15
N SER A 434 -39.14 7.27 0.46
CA SER A 434 -38.89 7.35 1.90
C SER A 434 -37.56 6.72 2.30
N ILE A 435 -37.11 7.02 3.53
CA ILE A 435 -36.04 6.26 4.20
C ILE A 435 -36.70 5.09 4.94
N ASP A 436 -36.36 3.85 4.57
CA ASP A 436 -36.92 2.65 5.19
C ASP A 436 -36.34 2.44 6.60
N ARG A 437 -35.01 2.41 6.69
CA ARG A 437 -34.30 2.13 7.95
C ARG A 437 -32.84 2.57 7.93
N LEU A 438 -32.24 2.56 9.11
CA LEU A 438 -30.79 2.59 9.27
C LEU A 438 -30.23 1.18 9.09
N LYS A 439 -29.09 1.08 8.42
CA LYS A 439 -28.34 -0.16 8.24
C LYS A 439 -26.89 0.09 8.59
N ILE A 440 -26.27 -0.85 9.31
CA ILE A 440 -24.83 -0.82 9.59
C ILE A 440 -24.16 -1.80 8.64
N ARG A 441 -23.22 -1.31 7.83
CA ARG A 441 -22.36 -2.14 6.98
C ARG A 441 -20.91 -1.79 7.22
N TYR A 442 -20.09 -2.81 7.42
CA TYR A 442 -18.65 -2.65 7.68
C TYR A 442 -18.33 -1.71 8.86
N GLY A 443 -19.24 -1.58 9.84
CA GLY A 443 -19.09 -0.65 10.97
C GLY A 443 -19.61 0.78 10.71
N HIS A 444 -20.13 1.07 9.51
CA HIS A 444 -20.61 2.39 9.10
C HIS A 444 -22.13 2.39 8.91
N GLN A 445 -22.77 3.52 9.25
CA GLN A 445 -24.20 3.69 9.12
C GLN A 445 -24.58 4.20 7.72
N PHE A 446 -25.63 3.60 7.16
CA PHE A 446 -26.23 3.93 5.88
C PHE A 446 -27.75 4.08 6.06
N TYR A 447 -28.36 4.88 5.20
CA TYR A 447 -29.80 4.86 5.02
C TYR A 447 -30.17 3.82 3.96
N VAL A 448 -31.13 2.96 4.26
CA VAL A 448 -31.80 2.17 3.23
C VAL A 448 -32.87 3.07 2.62
N VAL A 449 -32.62 3.55 1.40
CA VAL A 449 -33.54 4.43 0.68
C VAL A 449 -34.50 3.59 -0.14
N LYS A 450 -35.77 3.95 -0.04
CA LYS A 450 -36.86 3.37 -0.82
C LYS A 450 -37.20 4.30 -1.96
N TRP A 451 -37.15 3.74 -3.16
CA TRP A 451 -37.46 4.41 -4.41
C TRP A 451 -38.73 3.81 -4.99
N LYS A 452 -39.67 4.65 -5.44
CA LYS A 452 -40.94 4.21 -6.02
C LYS A 452 -40.92 4.36 -7.52
N LYS A 453 -41.37 3.35 -8.25
CA LYS A 453 -41.47 3.44 -9.71
C LYS A 453 -42.57 4.42 -10.13
N SER A 454 -42.19 5.46 -10.86
CA SER A 454 -43.09 6.37 -11.56
C SER A 454 -43.80 5.60 -12.68
N THR A 455 -45.13 5.55 -12.64
CA THR A 455 -45.94 4.90 -13.68
C THR A 455 -45.83 5.68 -14.99
N PRO A 456 -45.37 5.07 -16.12
CA PRO A 456 -45.51 5.70 -17.41
C PRO A 456 -46.97 5.61 -17.86
N SER A 457 -47.59 6.75 -18.16
CA SER A 457 -48.76 6.78 -19.04
C SER A 457 -48.35 6.25 -20.42
N LEU A 458 -48.88 5.07 -20.77
CA LEU A 458 -48.86 4.39 -22.07
C LEU A 458 -47.61 3.54 -22.41
N GLY A 459 -47.79 2.21 -22.31
CA GLY A 459 -47.05 1.22 -23.09
C GLY A 459 -45.91 0.49 -22.38
N CYS A 460 -46.20 -0.36 -21.39
CA CYS A 460 -45.27 -1.41 -20.99
C CYS A 460 -45.96 -2.77 -21.12
N VAL A 461 -45.43 -3.57 -22.05
CA VAL A 461 -45.70 -4.99 -22.21
C VAL A 461 -45.49 -5.67 -20.86
N SER A 462 -46.45 -6.52 -20.50
CA SER A 462 -46.48 -7.35 -19.31
C SER A 462 -45.11 -7.96 -18.97
N CYS A 463 -44.50 -7.52 -17.87
CA CYS A 463 -43.50 -8.33 -17.17
C CYS A 463 -44.26 -9.43 -16.41
N THR A 464 -44.49 -10.56 -17.06
CA THR A 464 -44.79 -11.81 -16.37
C THR A 464 -43.57 -12.16 -15.51
N ALA A 465 -43.79 -12.26 -14.19
CA ALA A 465 -42.84 -12.94 -13.31
C ALA A 465 -42.63 -14.38 -13.82
N PRO A 466 -41.39 -14.92 -13.82
CA PRO A 466 -41.23 -16.35 -13.98
C PRO A 466 -41.89 -17.04 -12.78
N PRO A 467 -42.56 -18.20 -12.97
CA PRO A 467 -43.08 -18.96 -11.86
C PRO A 467 -41.91 -19.43 -10.97
N GLU A 468 -42.14 -19.45 -9.66
CA GLU A 468 -41.35 -20.24 -8.73
C GLU A 468 -41.48 -21.72 -9.14
N GLU A 469 -40.56 -22.20 -9.98
CA GLU A 469 -40.34 -23.63 -10.15
C GLU A 469 -39.15 -24.04 -9.29
N SER A 470 -39.51 -24.65 -8.16
CA SER A 470 -38.69 -25.59 -7.43
C SER A 470 -38.23 -26.70 -8.38
N ASN A 471 -37.04 -26.56 -8.96
CA ASN A 471 -36.25 -27.68 -9.42
C ASN A 471 -34.77 -27.37 -9.22
N VAL A 472 -34.23 -27.99 -8.18
CA VAL A 472 -32.79 -28.06 -7.91
C VAL A 472 -32.15 -28.85 -9.04
N GLN A 473 -31.64 -28.15 -10.05
CA GLN A 473 -30.52 -28.65 -10.85
C GLN A 473 -29.27 -27.92 -10.38
N GLN A 474 -28.40 -28.72 -9.79
CA GLN A 474 -27.15 -28.37 -9.17
C GLN A 474 -26.15 -28.06 -10.28
N ASP A 475 -26.22 -26.85 -10.85
CA ASP A 475 -25.12 -26.30 -11.64
C ASP A 475 -24.07 -25.75 -10.67
N ASP A 476 -22.87 -26.32 -10.76
CA ASP A 476 -21.71 -26.03 -9.93
C ASP A 476 -21.33 -24.54 -9.97
N VAL A 477 -21.96 -23.74 -9.11
CA VAL A 477 -21.43 -22.46 -8.66
C VAL A 477 -20.22 -22.77 -7.80
N VAL A 478 -19.04 -22.68 -8.42
CA VAL A 478 -17.78 -22.73 -7.70
C VAL A 478 -17.72 -21.50 -6.79
N GLU A 479 -18.02 -21.71 -5.51
CA GLU A 479 -17.67 -20.78 -4.44
C GLU A 479 -16.18 -20.47 -4.54
N VAL A 480 -15.89 -19.25 -4.99
CA VAL A 480 -14.57 -18.67 -4.75
C VAL A 480 -14.59 -18.23 -3.30
N ASP A 481 -13.67 -18.79 -2.53
CA ASP A 481 -13.31 -18.40 -1.16
C ASP A 481 -12.83 -16.93 -1.13
N GLU A 482 -13.76 -16.01 -1.33
CA GLU A 482 -13.78 -14.75 -0.61
C GLU A 482 -14.50 -15.07 0.70
N SER A 483 -13.86 -14.86 1.85
CA SER A 483 -14.47 -15.10 3.17
C SER A 483 -15.69 -14.18 3.37
N ILE A 484 -16.84 -14.57 2.82
CA ILE A 484 -18.13 -13.95 3.05
C ILE A 484 -18.51 -14.35 4.47
N ASN A 485 -18.44 -13.39 5.40
CA ASN A 485 -19.05 -13.59 6.69
C ASN A 485 -20.55 -13.87 6.46
N PRO A 486 -21.12 -14.97 6.98
CA PRO A 486 -22.52 -15.36 6.78
C PRO A 486 -23.55 -14.39 7.40
N PHE A 487 -23.11 -13.23 7.88
CA PHE A 487 -23.93 -12.16 8.46
C PHE A 487 -23.97 -10.87 7.61
N ASP A 488 -23.24 -10.76 6.50
CA ASP A 488 -23.35 -9.59 5.61
C ASP A 488 -24.45 -9.83 4.56
N GLU A 489 -25.59 -9.12 4.70
CA GLU A 489 -26.64 -9.10 3.68
C GLU A 489 -26.05 -8.71 2.31
N SER A 490 -26.32 -9.53 1.29
CA SER A 490 -25.91 -9.35 -0.10
C SER A 490 -25.92 -7.88 -0.58
N ASP A 491 -24.82 -7.42 -1.18
CA ASP A 491 -24.60 -6.07 -1.74
C ASP A 491 -25.51 -5.71 -2.94
N VAL A 492 -26.63 -6.40 -3.10
CA VAL A 492 -27.44 -6.33 -4.30
C VAL A 492 -28.77 -5.65 -4.01
N PRO A 493 -29.06 -4.50 -4.64
CA PRO A 493 -30.32 -3.77 -4.47
C PRO A 493 -31.53 -4.70 -4.59
N ARG A 494 -32.51 -4.56 -3.69
CA ARG A 494 -33.72 -5.42 -3.68
C ARG A 494 -34.86 -4.71 -4.39
N ILE A 495 -35.63 -5.48 -5.15
CA ILE A 495 -36.86 -5.00 -5.79
C ILE A 495 -38.02 -5.62 -5.00
N ASP A 496 -38.82 -4.77 -4.36
CA ASP A 496 -39.97 -5.17 -3.56
C ASP A 496 -41.26 -4.76 -4.30
N ILE A 497 -42.16 -5.70 -4.52
CA ILE A 497 -43.49 -5.41 -5.09
C ILE A 497 -44.47 -5.36 -3.94
N ASN A 498 -45.07 -4.20 -3.68
CA ASN A 498 -46.06 -4.05 -2.62
C ASN A 498 -47.27 -3.25 -3.12
N ASN A 499 -48.48 -3.79 -2.96
CA ASN A 499 -49.74 -3.18 -3.39
C ASN A 499 -49.78 -2.69 -4.87
N GLY A 500 -49.15 -3.44 -5.79
CA GLY A 500 -49.11 -3.07 -7.22
C GLY A 500 -48.11 -1.96 -7.59
N CYS A 501 -47.36 -1.43 -6.61
CA CYS A 501 -46.24 -0.51 -6.82
C CYS A 501 -44.92 -1.26 -6.71
N CYS A 502 -43.99 -0.98 -7.63
CA CYS A 502 -42.64 -1.52 -7.63
C CYS A 502 -41.71 -0.57 -6.87
N PHE A 503 -41.08 -1.08 -5.82
CA PHE A 503 -40.11 -0.36 -5.01
C PHE A 503 -38.72 -0.92 -5.22
N LEU A 504 -37.74 -0.03 -5.17
CA LEU A 504 -36.33 -0.36 -5.24
C LEU A 504 -35.66 0.10 -3.95
N LEU A 505 -34.80 -0.74 -3.37
CA LEU A 505 -34.06 -0.44 -2.15
C LEU A 505 -32.56 -0.34 -2.45
N THR A 506 -31.95 0.77 -2.03
CA THR A 506 -30.50 0.99 -2.12
C THR A 506 -29.93 1.41 -0.76
N ASP A 507 -28.67 1.06 -0.53
CA ASP A 507 -27.95 1.46 0.69
C ASP A 507 -27.15 2.74 0.37
N GLU A 508 -27.56 3.86 0.96
CA GLU A 508 -27.06 5.19 0.62
C GLU A 508 -26.31 5.84 1.78
N ASN A 509 -25.35 6.68 1.42
CA ASN A 509 -24.59 7.47 2.39
C ASN A 509 -25.50 8.49 3.09
N MET A 510 -25.39 8.57 4.42
CA MET A 510 -26.26 9.43 5.23
C MET A 510 -26.10 10.92 4.90
N ASP A 511 -24.86 11.39 4.78
CA ASP A 511 -24.57 12.80 4.49
C ASP A 511 -25.12 13.20 3.11
N LEU A 512 -25.02 12.29 2.14
CA LEU A 512 -25.48 12.51 0.78
C LEU A 512 -27.02 12.55 0.69
N VAL A 513 -27.71 11.65 1.39
CA VAL A 513 -29.19 11.68 1.47
C VAL A 513 -29.66 12.92 2.20
N HIS A 514 -29.00 13.32 3.29
CA HIS A 514 -29.32 14.55 4.01
C HIS A 514 -29.11 15.80 3.16
N ALA A 515 -28.06 15.83 2.33
CA ALA A 515 -27.83 16.94 1.42
C ALA A 515 -28.89 17.01 0.30
N ALA A 516 -29.36 15.87 -0.20
CA ALA A 516 -30.35 15.80 -1.27
C ALA A 516 -31.80 16.00 -0.79
N PHE A 517 -32.16 15.45 0.38
CA PHE A 517 -33.53 15.41 0.91
C PHE A 517 -33.56 15.72 2.42
N PRO A 518 -33.20 16.95 2.84
CA PRO A 518 -33.08 17.31 4.26
C PRO A 518 -34.41 17.14 5.02
N GLU A 519 -35.53 17.60 4.44
CA GLU A 519 -36.86 17.49 5.06
C GLU A 519 -37.28 16.03 5.31
N GLU A 520 -36.90 15.12 4.41
CA GLU A 520 -37.25 13.70 4.52
C GLU A 520 -36.41 12.97 5.57
N VAL A 521 -35.15 13.39 5.73
CA VAL A 521 -34.30 12.93 6.82
C VAL A 521 -34.84 13.40 8.16
N ASP A 522 -35.21 14.68 8.28
CA ASP A 522 -35.78 15.24 9.51
C ASP A 522 -37.06 14.50 9.92
N ARG A 523 -37.96 14.25 8.96
CA ARG A 523 -39.18 13.48 9.19
C ARG A 523 -38.86 12.06 9.68
N PHE A 524 -37.92 11.36 9.03
CA PHE A 524 -37.51 10.02 9.42
C PHE A 524 -36.93 9.98 10.84
N LEU A 525 -36.09 10.94 11.21
CA LEU A 525 -35.48 11.01 12.54
C LEU A 525 -36.52 11.30 13.62
N GLN A 526 -37.46 12.21 13.38
CA GLN A 526 -38.57 12.50 14.30
C GLN A 526 -39.46 11.27 14.52
N GLU A 527 -39.81 10.56 13.45
CA GLU A 527 -40.59 9.32 13.55
C GLU A 527 -39.87 8.23 14.34
N LYS A 528 -38.56 8.10 14.14
CA LYS A 528 -37.72 7.16 14.89
C LYS A 528 -37.69 7.51 16.37
N GLU A 529 -37.50 8.78 16.72
CA GLU A 529 -37.48 9.24 18.10
C GLU A 529 -38.84 9.04 18.79
N LEU A 530 -39.95 9.32 18.09
CA LEU A 530 -41.31 9.03 18.56
C LEU A 530 -41.53 7.52 18.81
N LYS A 531 -41.02 6.65 17.93
CA LYS A 531 -41.09 5.19 18.11
C LYS A 531 -40.26 4.73 19.31
N GLU A 532 -39.08 5.29 19.52
CA GLU A 532 -38.22 5.01 20.68
C GLU A 532 -38.84 5.51 22.00
N LEU A 533 -39.45 6.70 22.00
CA LEU A 533 -40.19 7.24 23.15
C LEU A 533 -41.42 6.38 23.49
N LYS A 534 -42.14 5.87 22.48
CA LYS A 534 -43.24 4.92 22.69
C LYS A 534 -42.74 3.61 23.30
N ARG A 535 -41.64 3.04 22.79
CA ARG A 535 -41.01 1.83 23.38
C ARG A 535 -40.60 2.06 24.84
N ARG A 536 -39.92 3.18 25.15
CA ARG A 536 -39.53 3.55 26.51
C ARG A 536 -40.71 3.80 27.46
N LYS A 537 -41.88 4.24 26.93
CA LYS A 537 -43.12 4.40 27.72
C LYS A 537 -43.81 3.06 27.99
N THR A 538 -43.73 2.11 27.06
CA THR A 538 -44.20 0.74 27.29
C THR A 538 -43.31 -0.02 28.27
N GLU A 539 -42.05 0.40 28.44
CA GLU A 539 -41.05 -0.24 29.32
C GLU A 539 -40.90 0.39 30.73
N LYS A 540 -41.85 1.18 31.25
CA LYS A 540 -41.79 1.70 32.64
C LYS A 540 -42.49 0.80 33.68
N PRO A 541 -42.03 0.83 34.94
CA PRO A 541 -41.70 -0.36 35.73
C PRO A 541 -42.91 -0.97 36.44
N GLU A 542 -43.00 -2.30 36.42
CA GLU A 542 -43.82 -3.02 37.38
C GLU A 542 -43.30 -2.76 38.79
N THR A 543 -44.22 -2.33 39.64
CA THR A 543 -44.05 -2.12 41.07
C THR A 543 -43.58 -3.40 41.79
N ALA A 544 -42.68 -3.19 42.76
CA ALA A 544 -42.08 -4.15 43.68
C ALA A 544 -42.88 -5.45 43.92
N GLY A 545 -42.37 -6.54 43.34
CA GLY A 545 -42.70 -7.92 43.67
C GLY A 545 -41.46 -8.78 43.46
N SER A 546 -40.96 -9.40 44.53
CA SER A 546 -39.70 -10.14 44.60
C SER A 546 -39.51 -11.21 43.51
N ARG A 547 -38.37 -11.17 42.79
CA ARG A 547 -37.39 -12.28 42.63
C ARG A 547 -36.42 -12.03 41.48
N GLY A 548 -35.12 -12.23 41.74
CA GLY A 548 -34.11 -12.55 40.74
C GLY A 548 -33.35 -11.37 40.14
N VAL A 549 -32.35 -10.87 40.87
CA VAL A 549 -31.30 -10.00 40.30
C VAL A 549 -30.50 -10.82 39.28
N GLN A 550 -30.63 -10.53 37.99
CA GLN A 550 -29.73 -11.04 36.95
C GLN A 550 -28.75 -9.93 36.61
N LEU A 551 -27.54 -10.03 37.18
CA LEU A 551 -26.42 -9.13 36.91
C LEU A 551 -25.89 -9.35 35.49
N ASN A 552 -25.38 -8.26 34.93
CA ASN A 552 -24.72 -8.15 33.64
C ASN A 552 -23.62 -9.22 33.45
N ILE A 553 -23.58 -9.87 32.28
CA ILE A 553 -22.65 -10.94 31.92
C ILE A 553 -21.17 -10.48 31.81
N THR A 554 -20.87 -9.22 32.09
CA THR A 554 -19.52 -8.67 32.11
C THR A 554 -18.76 -8.90 33.43
N GLU A 555 -19.38 -9.52 34.45
CA GLU A 555 -18.70 -9.87 35.70
C GLU A 555 -18.18 -11.32 35.79
N PHE A 556 -18.25 -12.13 34.73
CA PHE A 556 -17.86 -13.56 34.79
C PHE A 556 -16.41 -13.88 34.40
N TYR A 557 -15.56 -12.91 34.07
CA TYR A 557 -14.12 -13.15 33.84
C TYR A 557 -13.22 -12.17 34.59
N ARG A 558 -12.97 -12.48 35.87
CA ARG A 558 -11.74 -12.09 36.57
C ARG A 558 -11.19 -13.26 37.38
N SER A 559 -10.02 -13.73 36.98
CA SER A 559 -8.89 -14.24 37.79
C SER A 559 -8.15 -15.30 36.95
N ALA A 560 -6.95 -15.01 36.46
CA ALA A 560 -5.69 -15.01 37.23
C ALA A 560 -5.35 -16.40 37.80
N LYS A 561 -4.32 -17.03 37.22
CA LYS A 561 -3.33 -17.94 37.84
C LYS A 561 -2.21 -18.09 36.81
N VAL A 562 -1.11 -17.33 36.94
CA VAL A 562 0.04 -17.56 37.83
C VAL A 562 0.78 -18.85 37.46
N TYR A 563 1.97 -18.63 36.88
CA TYR A 563 3.08 -19.56 36.69
C TYR A 563 3.62 -20.01 38.06
N GLU A 564 3.90 -21.30 38.22
CA GLU A 564 4.96 -21.82 39.08
C GLU A 564 5.49 -23.15 38.52
N THR A 565 6.70 -23.50 38.95
CA THR A 565 7.77 -24.20 38.22
C THR A 565 8.15 -25.53 38.90
N GLU A 566 8.32 -26.60 38.11
CA GLU A 566 9.19 -27.81 38.31
C GLU A 566 9.05 -28.72 39.57
N PRO A 567 9.74 -29.89 39.71
CA PRO A 567 10.72 -30.61 38.83
C PRO A 567 10.50 -32.15 38.66
N GLY A 568 11.29 -32.78 37.75
CA GLY A 568 11.94 -34.08 38.01
C GLY A 568 11.49 -35.36 37.27
N GLU A 569 12.35 -35.81 36.33
CA GLU A 569 12.88 -37.19 36.18
C GLU A 569 11.91 -38.37 35.82
N ILE A 570 12.19 -39.38 34.97
CA ILE A 570 13.41 -40.13 34.63
C ILE A 570 13.08 -41.23 33.56
N LEU A 571 14.09 -41.71 32.79
CA LEU A 571 14.22 -42.99 32.02
C LEU A 571 13.25 -43.29 30.82
N THR A 572 13.59 -43.92 29.68
CA THR A 572 14.79 -44.58 29.11
C THR A 572 14.53 -45.04 27.66
N LYS A 573 15.60 -45.06 26.82
CA LYS A 573 16.01 -46.11 25.82
C LYS A 573 15.02 -46.48 24.67
N LYS A 574 15.41 -46.82 23.43
CA LYS A 574 16.68 -47.25 22.79
C LYS A 574 16.46 -47.39 21.26
N THR A 575 17.49 -47.05 20.47
CA THR A 575 18.07 -47.78 19.31
C THR A 575 17.27 -48.09 18.01
N GLU A 576 17.63 -47.38 16.92
CA GLU A 576 18.19 -47.83 15.59
C GLU A 576 18.22 -49.34 15.16
N PRO A 577 18.61 -49.71 13.90
CA PRO A 577 18.43 -49.12 12.55
C PRO A 577 18.24 -50.18 11.39
N GLY A 578 18.19 -49.72 10.12
CA GLY A 578 18.57 -50.46 8.88
C GLY A 578 17.42 -50.97 7.98
N GLU A 579 17.54 -51.24 6.67
CA GLU A 579 18.57 -51.06 5.64
C GLU A 579 18.01 -51.59 4.27
N ILE A 580 18.38 -50.96 3.14
CA ILE A 580 18.70 -51.47 1.76
C ILE A 580 17.64 -52.05 0.75
N LEU A 581 17.94 -51.71 -0.53
CA LEU A 581 17.72 -52.37 -1.86
C LEU A 581 16.49 -51.87 -2.67
N SER A 582 16.52 -51.32 -3.91
CA SER A 582 17.38 -51.21 -5.12
C SER A 582 16.84 -51.98 -6.34
N SER A 583 16.69 -51.31 -7.49
CA SER A 583 16.83 -51.84 -8.88
C SER A 583 16.47 -50.72 -9.90
N GLN A 584 17.43 -50.07 -10.60
CA GLN A 584 18.06 -50.38 -11.91
C GLN A 584 17.14 -50.23 -13.15
N ARG A 585 17.38 -49.21 -14.02
CA ARG A 585 18.05 -49.18 -15.37
C ARG A 585 17.08 -49.50 -16.54
N ALA A 586 17.14 -48.92 -17.75
CA ALA A 586 18.24 -48.57 -18.67
C ALA A 586 17.77 -47.46 -19.67
N GLU A 587 18.57 -46.43 -20.01
CA GLU A 587 19.50 -46.28 -21.16
C GLU A 587 18.95 -46.51 -22.59
N THR A 588 19.04 -45.49 -23.45
CA THR A 588 19.70 -45.56 -24.78
C THR A 588 19.93 -44.15 -25.37
N SER A 589 20.92 -44.08 -26.27
CA SER A 589 21.76 -42.94 -26.68
C SER A 589 21.57 -42.46 -28.13
N LYS A 590 22.25 -41.34 -28.48
CA LYS A 590 22.66 -40.77 -29.81
C LYS A 590 21.82 -39.55 -30.25
N GLU A 591 22.32 -38.46 -30.85
CA GLU A 591 23.63 -38.06 -31.39
C GLU A 591 23.64 -36.51 -31.60
N LYS A 592 24.84 -35.97 -31.83
CA LYS A 592 25.20 -34.54 -31.99
C LYS A 592 24.47 -33.78 -33.12
N ARG A 593 24.21 -32.47 -32.90
CA ARG A 593 24.35 -31.36 -33.88
C ARG A 593 24.48 -30.00 -33.18
N LYS A 594 25.41 -29.16 -33.63
CA LYS A 594 25.63 -27.72 -33.35
C LYS A 594 25.74 -27.01 -34.72
N PRO A 595 25.63 -25.68 -34.83
CA PRO A 595 24.46 -24.83 -34.55
C PRO A 595 24.02 -24.07 -35.82
N SER A 596 22.77 -23.60 -35.89
CA SER A 596 22.36 -22.61 -36.90
C SER A 596 21.38 -21.61 -36.32
N SER A 597 21.74 -20.33 -36.45
CA SER A 597 20.93 -19.10 -36.31
C SER A 597 19.90 -19.03 -35.17
N SER A 598 20.25 -18.22 -34.18
CA SER A 598 19.44 -17.82 -33.03
C SER A 598 18.16 -17.08 -33.44
N ASN A 599 17.06 -17.81 -33.50
CA ASN A 599 15.73 -17.26 -33.29
C ASN A 599 15.17 -17.90 -32.01
N LEU A 600 14.92 -17.08 -30.99
CA LEU A 600 14.37 -17.51 -29.71
C LEU A 600 13.06 -18.31 -29.91
N PRO A 601 12.86 -19.43 -29.19
CA PRO A 601 11.63 -20.22 -29.27
C PRO A 601 10.40 -19.38 -28.90
N LYS A 602 9.27 -19.61 -29.59
CA LYS A 602 7.98 -18.91 -29.32
C LYS A 602 7.53 -19.02 -27.85
N SER A 603 7.94 -20.05 -27.11
CA SER A 603 7.67 -20.22 -25.68
C SER A 603 8.44 -19.24 -24.80
N VAL A 604 9.65 -18.82 -25.21
CA VAL A 604 10.46 -17.80 -24.52
C VAL A 604 9.92 -16.41 -24.82
N ARG A 605 9.45 -16.16 -26.06
CA ARG A 605 8.74 -14.90 -26.39
C ARG A 605 7.44 -14.70 -25.61
N ARG A 606 6.76 -15.79 -25.22
CA ARG A 606 5.53 -15.71 -24.40
C ARG A 606 5.79 -15.38 -22.93
N ARG A 607 7.01 -15.62 -22.43
CA ARG A 607 7.38 -15.29 -21.04
C ARG A 607 7.98 -13.89 -20.87
N LEU A 608 8.42 -13.24 -21.95
CA LEU A 608 8.81 -11.80 -21.97
C LEU A 608 7.70 -10.83 -21.52
N LEU A 609 6.52 -11.35 -21.17
CA LEU A 609 5.26 -10.66 -21.26
C LEU A 609 4.55 -10.51 -19.91
N PHE A 610 5.07 -11.10 -18.82
CA PHE A 610 4.33 -11.21 -17.56
C PHE A 610 5.18 -11.22 -16.28
N ASP A 611 6.50 -11.00 -16.33
CA ASP A 611 7.34 -10.83 -15.12
C ASP A 611 8.27 -9.61 -15.22
#